data_AF-A0A2D6YRT3-F1
#
_entry.id   AF-A0A2D6YRT3-F1
#
_cell.length_a   1.000
_cell.length_b   1.000
_cell.length_c   1.000
_cell.angle_alpha   90.00
_cell.angle_beta   90.00
_cell.angle_gamma   90.00
#
_symmetry.space_group_name_H-M   'P 1'
#
loop_
_entity.id
_entity.type
_entity.pdbx_description
1 polymer ?
#
loop_
_entity_poly.entity_id
_entity_poly.type
_entity_poly.pdbx_seq_one_letter_code
_entity_poly.pdbx_strand_id
1 'polypeptide(L)'
;YSPLCLGAFLLTGSVRDQLGSSSRIRSIPYAEAYDEGFEDLRVRQPDLTRIKRAINFRPAITIEQTIDDIAAALMPNEVKS
;
A
#
# COMPACT_ATOMS: atom_id res chain seq x y z
N TYR A 1 -10.25 -2.41 18.46
CA TYR A 1 -9.67 -1.96 17.19
C TYR A 1 -8.63 -2.97 16.74
N SER A 2 -8.80 -3.57 15.55
CA SER A 2 -7.87 -4.56 15.01
C SER A 2 -6.63 -3.86 14.39
N PRO A 3 -5.40 -4.40 14.53
CA PRO A 3 -4.19 -3.80 13.97
C PRO A 3 -4.21 -3.58 12.45
N LEU A 4 -5.05 -4.33 11.71
CA LEU A 4 -5.29 -4.11 10.28
C LEU A 4 -5.76 -2.70 9.95
N CYS A 5 -6.66 -2.14 10.77
CA CYS A 5 -7.29 -0.85 10.49
C CYS A 5 -6.27 0.30 10.53
N LEU A 6 -5.22 0.19 11.35
CA LEU A 6 -4.23 1.25 11.47
C LEU A 6 -3.31 1.30 10.25
N GLY A 7 -2.86 0.13 9.75
CA GLY A 7 -1.97 0.07 8.58
C GLY A 7 -2.63 0.58 7.29
N ALA A 8 -3.86 0.17 7.03
CA ALA A 8 -4.62 0.63 5.86
C ALA A 8 -4.88 2.15 5.92
N PHE A 9 -5.18 2.69 7.10
CA PHE A 9 -5.42 4.13 7.27
C PHE A 9 -4.14 4.95 7.04
N LEU A 10 -3.00 4.49 7.56
CA LEU A 10 -1.70 5.14 7.33
C LEU A 10 -1.32 5.15 5.85
N LEU A 11 -1.43 4.01 5.16
CA LEU A 11 -1.14 3.92 3.73
C LEU A 11 -2.04 4.84 2.90
N THR A 12 -3.34 4.90 3.22
CA THR A 12 -4.28 5.80 2.53
C THR A 12 -3.87 7.27 2.67
N GLY A 13 -3.43 7.67 3.87
CA GLY A 13 -2.87 9.00 4.11
C GLY A 13 -1.60 9.26 3.30
N SER A 14 -0.63 8.35 3.34
CA SER A 14 0.62 8.45 2.58
C SER A 14 0.37 8.62 1.08
N VAL A 15 -0.53 7.84 0.48
CA VAL A 15 -0.87 7.96 -0.95
C VAL A 15 -1.47 9.34 -1.27
N ARG A 16 -2.44 9.79 -0.48
CA ARG A 16 -3.08 11.09 -0.69
C ARG A 16 -2.05 12.23 -0.61
N ASP A 17 -1.24 12.21 0.43
CA ASP A 17 -0.31 13.29 0.74
C ASP A 17 0.86 13.30 -0.26
N GLN A 18 1.41 12.13 -0.61
CA GLN A 18 2.50 11.99 -1.59
C GLN A 18 2.10 12.45 -3.00
N LEU A 19 0.85 12.18 -3.41
CA LEU A 19 0.33 12.55 -4.73
C LEU A 19 -0.37 13.92 -4.75
N GLY A 20 -0.38 14.66 -3.64
CA GLY A 20 -1.07 15.96 -3.54
C GLY A 20 -2.57 15.90 -3.85
N SER A 21 -3.21 14.76 -3.61
CA SER A 21 -4.61 14.52 -3.99
C SER A 21 -5.58 15.22 -3.03
N SER A 22 -6.64 15.82 -3.57
CA SER A 22 -7.74 16.41 -2.79
C SER A 22 -8.81 15.39 -2.36
N SER A 23 -8.56 14.09 -2.59
CA SER A 23 -9.50 13.01 -2.30
C SER A 23 -9.81 12.90 -0.80
N ARG A 24 -11.09 12.68 -0.49
CA ARG A 24 -11.56 12.49 0.90
C ARG A 24 -11.40 11.03 1.32
N ILE A 25 -10.86 10.81 2.51
CA ILE A 25 -10.77 9.47 3.12
C ILE A 25 -12.09 9.17 3.85
N ARG A 26 -12.75 8.07 3.48
CA ARG A 26 -13.97 7.57 4.14
C ARG A 26 -13.72 6.21 4.78
N SER A 27 -14.06 6.08 6.05
CA SER A 27 -14.10 4.78 6.73
C SER A 27 -15.51 4.22 6.59
N ILE A 28 -15.66 3.07 5.94
CA ILE A 28 -16.91 2.31 5.85
C ILE A 28 -16.77 0.97 6.59
N PRO A 29 -17.86 0.38 7.10
CA PRO A 29 -17.84 -0.96 7.66
C PRO A 29 -17.29 -1.97 6.65
N TYR A 30 -16.54 -2.96 7.14
CA TYR A 30 -15.93 -3.97 6.28
C TYR A 30 -16.93 -4.70 5.39
N ALA A 31 -18.11 -5.03 5.93
CA ALA A 31 -19.21 -5.69 5.20
C ALA A 31 -19.90 -4.79 4.15
N GLU A 32 -19.66 -3.47 4.17
CA GLU A 32 -20.10 -2.57 3.09
C GLU A 32 -19.09 -2.55 1.93
N ALA A 33 -17.81 -2.79 2.23
CA ALA A 33 -16.73 -2.78 1.25
C ALA A 33 -16.56 -4.12 0.51
N TYR A 34 -16.93 -5.23 1.16
CA TYR A 34 -16.73 -6.59 0.67
C TYR A 34 -17.98 -7.45 0.90
N ASP A 35 -18.26 -8.34 -0.06
CA ASP A 35 -19.43 -9.24 -0.02
C ASP A 35 -19.33 -10.29 1.09
N GLU A 36 -20.49 -10.87 1.44
CA GLU A 36 -20.55 -11.99 2.38
C GLU A 36 -19.69 -13.16 1.89
N GLY A 37 -18.86 -13.70 2.80
CA GLY A 37 -17.92 -14.79 2.50
C GLY A 37 -16.53 -14.34 2.04
N PHE A 38 -16.27 -13.03 1.94
CA PHE A 38 -14.91 -12.53 1.72
C PHE A 38 -14.04 -12.72 2.97
N GLU A 39 -12.96 -13.47 2.83
CA GLU A 39 -11.97 -13.70 3.89
C GLU A 39 -10.67 -12.95 3.59
N ASP A 40 -10.29 -12.04 4.49
CA ASP A 40 -8.98 -11.40 4.47
C ASP A 40 -8.11 -11.84 5.65
N LEU A 41 -6.80 -11.91 5.39
CA LEU A 41 -5.82 -12.25 6.40
C LEU A 41 -5.56 -11.05 7.31
N ARG A 42 -5.68 -11.29 8.61
CA ARG A 42 -5.46 -10.25 9.64
C ARG A 42 -4.06 -9.66 9.68
N VAL A 43 -3.03 -10.41 9.29
CA VAL A 43 -1.67 -9.92 9.16
C VAL A 43 -0.98 -10.78 8.12
N ARG A 44 -0.25 -10.15 7.18
CA ARG A 44 0.65 -10.84 6.27
C ARG A 44 2.04 -10.22 6.35
N GLN A 45 2.87 -10.78 7.23
CA GLN A 45 4.25 -10.33 7.42
C GLN A 45 5.21 -11.50 7.13
N PRO A 46 5.96 -11.46 6.02
CA PRO A 46 6.90 -12.54 5.69
C PRO A 46 8.14 -12.50 6.58
N ASP A 47 8.68 -13.67 6.92
CA ASP A 47 10.02 -13.78 7.52
C ASP A 47 11.11 -13.65 6.45
N LEU A 48 11.90 -12.59 6.56
CA LEU A 48 12.99 -12.28 5.62
C LEU A 48 14.34 -12.91 6.04
N THR A 49 14.38 -13.75 7.08
CA THR A 49 15.62 -14.34 7.61
C THR A 49 16.39 -15.14 6.55
N ARG A 50 15.70 -15.95 5.75
CA ARG A 50 16.35 -16.80 4.73
C ARG A 50 17.05 -15.97 3.65
N ILE A 51 16.37 -14.96 3.11
CA ILE A 51 16.92 -14.11 2.04
C ILE A 51 18.04 -13.20 2.57
N LYS A 52 17.89 -12.69 3.80
CA LYS A 52 18.95 -11.94 4.50
C LYS A 52 20.24 -12.77 4.62
N ARG A 53 20.13 -14.05 4.98
CA ARG A 53 21.29 -14.95 5.11
C ARG A 53 21.89 -15.32 3.76
N ALA A 54 21.06 -15.56 2.76
CA ALA A 54 21.51 -16.05 1.46
C ALA A 54 22.27 -14.98 0.65
N ILE A 55 21.80 -13.73 0.68
CA ILE A 55 22.29 -12.67 -0.21
C ILE A 55 22.52 -11.32 0.51
N ASN A 56 22.53 -11.30 1.84
CA ASN A 56 22.59 -10.06 2.64
C ASN A 56 21.52 -9.03 2.24
N PHE A 57 20.32 -9.51 1.90
CA PHE A 57 19.23 -8.66 1.45
C PHE A 57 18.86 -7.61 2.51
N ARG A 58 18.71 -6.35 2.08
CA ARG A 58 18.22 -5.25 2.90
C ARG A 58 17.15 -4.49 2.11
N PRO A 59 15.92 -4.32 2.64
CA PRO A 59 14.93 -3.48 1.98
C PRO A 59 15.45 -2.04 1.95
N ALA A 60 15.55 -1.47 0.75
CA ALA A 60 16.09 -0.13 0.51
C ALA A 60 15.04 0.84 -0.07
N ILE A 61 13.94 0.31 -0.61
CA ILE A 61 12.86 1.10 -1.18
C ILE A 61 11.81 1.34 -0.09
N THR A 62 11.47 2.61 0.13
CA THR A 62 10.44 3.00 1.10
C THR A 62 9.04 2.88 0.49
N ILE A 63 8.02 2.98 1.33
CA ILE A 63 6.62 2.98 0.86
C ILE A 63 6.34 4.21 0.01
N GLU A 64 6.86 5.38 0.39
CA GLU A 64 6.70 6.64 -0.34
C GLU A 64 7.31 6.53 -1.75
N GLN A 65 8.53 6.00 -1.85
CA GLN A 65 9.17 5.78 -3.15
C GLN A 65 8.39 4.75 -4.00
N THR A 66 7.86 3.70 -3.37
CA THR A 66 7.01 2.73 -4.07
C THR A 66 5.73 3.38 -4.62
N ILE A 67 5.12 4.30 -3.86
CA ILE A 67 3.94 5.06 -4.31
C ILE A 67 4.29 5.92 -5.52
N ASP A 68 5.40 6.66 -5.46
CA ASP A 68 5.87 7.50 -6.57
C ASP A 68 6.14 6.68 -7.84
N ASP A 69 6.86 5.56 -7.70
CA ASP A 69 7.22 4.68 -8.82
C ASP A 69 5.97 4.12 -9.52
N ILE A 70 4.97 3.69 -8.75
CA ILE A 70 3.70 3.18 -9.29
C ILE A 70 2.90 4.31 -9.94
N ALA A 71 2.82 5.48 -9.31
CA ALA A 71 2.11 6.62 -9.87
C ALA A 71 2.72 7.05 -11.22
N ALA A 72 4.06 7.11 -11.30
CA ALA A 72 4.77 7.39 -12.54
C ALA A 72 4.50 6.33 -13.62
N ALA A 73 4.45 5.05 -13.26
CA ALA A 73 4.16 3.97 -14.20
C ALA A 73 2.72 3.97 -14.74
N LEU A 74 1.76 4.49 -13.96
CA LEU A 74 0.34 4.58 -14.34
C LEU A 74 0.01 5.85 -15.12
N MET A 75 0.80 6.92 -14.97
CA MET A 75 0.60 8.13 -15.75
C MET A 75 1.01 7.86 -17.22
N PRO A 76 0.14 8.15 -18.20
CA PRO A 76 0.48 7.97 -19.59
C PRO A 76 1.69 8.84 -19.92
N ASN A 77 2.76 8.23 -20.43
CA ASN A 77 3.83 8.99 -21.10
C ASN A 77 3.17 9.80 -22.20
N GLU A 78 3.30 11.14 -22.16
CA GLU A 78 2.96 11.96 -23.31
C GLU A 78 3.74 11.41 -24.52
N VAL A 79 3.02 10.81 -25.45
CA VAL A 79 3.54 10.48 -26.77
C VAL A 79 3.85 11.83 -27.41
N LYS A 80 5.11 12.25 -27.35
CA LYS A 80 5.59 13.43 -28.08
C LYS A 80 5.28 13.20 -29.56
N SER A 81 4.35 14.01 -30.07
CA SER A 81 4.04 14.14 -31.50
C SER A 81 5.17 14.84 -32.25
#